data_AF-A0AAF3EZT0-F1
#
_entry.id   AF-A0AAF3EZT0-F1
#
_cell.length_a   1.000
_cell.length_b   1.000
_cell.length_c   1.000
_cell.angle_alpha   90.00
_cell.angle_beta   90.00
_cell.angle_gamma   90.00
#
_symmetry.space_group_name_H-M   'P 1'
#
loop_
_entity.id
_entity.type
_entity.pdbx_description
1 polymer ?
#
loop_
_entity_poly.entity_id
_entity_poly.type
_entity_poly.pdbx_seq_one_letter_code
_entity_poly.pdbx_strand_id
1 'polypeptide(L)'
;MRVKDRVMDELNLKQHEYFLAQGTLRPDLIESASSLASGHADTIKTHHNDTALVRELRKTGRVIEPLKDFHKDEVRELGSSLGLPDHIVHRHPFPGPGLAIRIICADRPYRCADFDETSIKLNILANLGREYQSNGERAFRDDICTSLEGWDLSLLTNSLDEIHTTLLPIKSVGVQGDSRSYSYVAALSSSAKPIPWILFEKIASLVPKILHNVNRIVYVFGDPILYPIENITKTHLTRESVQKLQLADHLATDALFGRDENGEKDKYLNDVSKVVQQMPVVMLPVHFDRDPFTQPNSYQHSFCVRPFITADFMTGVAALPGRDIPEENLFAMAEQIKRLVPGTSRVMIDLTSKPPGTTEWE
;
A
#
# COMPACT_ATOMS: atom_id res chain seq x y z
N MET A 1 0.43 16.63 -27.77
CA MET A 1 -1.05 16.56 -27.93
C MET A 1 -1.57 15.54 -26.93
N ARG A 2 -2.56 15.88 -26.10
CA ARG A 2 -3.11 14.92 -25.14
C ARG A 2 -3.95 13.89 -25.89
N VAL A 3 -4.02 12.65 -25.41
CA VAL A 3 -4.72 11.53 -26.09
C VAL A 3 -6.16 11.89 -26.42
N LYS A 4 -6.86 12.55 -25.48
CA LYS A 4 -8.23 13.03 -25.69
C LYS A 4 -8.33 13.98 -26.88
N ASP A 5 -7.51 15.03 -26.93
CA ASP A 5 -7.59 16.07 -27.97
C ASP A 5 -7.48 15.43 -29.35
N ARG A 6 -6.55 14.47 -29.49
CA ARG A 6 -6.42 13.67 -30.71
C ARG A 6 -7.69 12.90 -31.08
N VAL A 7 -8.32 12.24 -30.11
CA VAL A 7 -9.56 11.47 -30.36
C VAL A 7 -10.72 12.41 -30.70
N MET A 8 -10.82 13.57 -30.06
CA MET A 8 -11.86 14.56 -30.37
C MET A 8 -11.69 15.11 -31.79
N ASP A 9 -10.44 15.37 -32.20
CA ASP A 9 -10.11 15.80 -33.55
C ASP A 9 -10.41 14.69 -34.58
N GLU A 10 -10.03 13.43 -34.29
CA GLU A 10 -10.34 12.26 -35.15
C GLU A 10 -11.85 12.05 -35.33
N LEU A 11 -12.64 12.30 -34.28
CA LEU A 11 -14.09 12.19 -34.30
C LEU A 11 -14.79 13.44 -34.88
N ASN A 12 -14.04 14.50 -35.21
CA ASN A 12 -14.56 15.80 -35.65
C ASN A 12 -15.62 16.39 -34.70
N LEU A 13 -15.48 16.17 -33.38
CA LEU A 13 -16.44 16.63 -32.39
C LEU A 13 -16.07 18.01 -31.86
N LYS A 14 -16.90 19.02 -32.13
CA LYS A 14 -16.68 20.37 -31.59
C LYS A 14 -17.21 20.48 -30.16
N GLN A 15 -16.59 21.38 -29.38
CA GLN A 15 -16.94 21.64 -27.97
C GLN A 15 -18.40 22.04 -27.70
N HIS A 16 -19.21 22.35 -28.71
CA HIS A 16 -20.65 22.68 -28.59
C HIS A 16 -21.58 21.56 -29.10
N GLU A 17 -21.04 20.44 -29.57
CA GLU A 17 -21.81 19.34 -30.19
C GLU A 17 -21.94 18.10 -29.27
N TYR A 18 -21.19 18.02 -28.17
CA TYR A 18 -21.23 16.86 -27.25
C TYR A 18 -21.41 17.21 -25.76
N PHE A 19 -22.08 16.37 -24.98
CA PHE A 19 -22.02 16.47 -23.52
C PHE A 19 -20.92 15.56 -22.96
N LEU A 20 -20.28 15.98 -21.87
CA LEU A 20 -19.35 15.14 -21.12
C LEU A 20 -20.08 14.55 -19.92
N ALA A 21 -20.31 13.23 -19.93
CA ALA A 21 -20.83 12.51 -18.77
C ALA A 21 -19.69 12.02 -17.87
N GLN A 22 -19.77 12.28 -16.57
CA GLN A 22 -18.84 11.78 -15.56
C GLN A 22 -19.59 10.98 -14.50
N GLY A 23 -19.01 9.86 -14.09
CA GLY A 23 -19.53 9.03 -12.98
C GLY A 23 -19.17 9.58 -11.59
N THR A 24 -18.98 10.90 -11.46
CA THR A 24 -18.64 11.56 -10.19
C THR A 24 -19.75 11.29 -9.15
N LEU A 25 -19.36 10.88 -7.95
CA LEU A 25 -20.30 10.61 -6.86
C LEU A 25 -20.43 11.81 -5.92
N ARG A 26 -21.45 11.77 -5.04
CA ARG A 26 -21.67 12.80 -4.01
C ARG A 26 -20.44 13.07 -3.13
N PRO A 27 -19.72 12.05 -2.60
CA PRO A 27 -18.55 12.28 -1.75
C PRO A 27 -17.41 13.00 -2.48
N ASP A 28 -17.21 12.72 -3.77
CA ASP A 28 -16.15 13.33 -4.58
C ASP A 28 -16.34 14.85 -4.74
N LEU A 29 -17.59 15.31 -4.79
CA LEU A 29 -17.93 16.73 -4.87
C LEU A 29 -17.68 17.47 -3.55
N ILE A 30 -17.91 16.80 -2.41
CA ILE A 30 -17.66 17.37 -1.08
C ILE A 30 -16.16 17.52 -0.84
N GLU A 31 -15.35 16.52 -1.20
CA GLU A 31 -13.87 16.60 -1.16
C GLU A 31 -13.32 17.70 -2.09
N SER A 32 -13.92 17.87 -3.27
CA SER A 32 -13.54 18.93 -4.20
C SER A 32 -13.89 20.33 -3.66
N ALA A 33 -14.97 20.46 -2.90
CA ALA A 33 -15.38 21.73 -2.29
C ALA A 33 -14.52 22.11 -1.08
N SER A 34 -14.07 21.14 -0.28
CA SER A 34 -13.22 21.39 0.89
C SER A 34 -11.82 21.88 0.50
N SER A 35 -11.23 21.31 -0.55
CA SER A 35 -9.94 21.76 -1.12
C SER A 35 -9.99 23.15 -1.75
N LEU A 36 -11.16 23.60 -2.23
CA LEU A 36 -11.39 24.97 -2.70
C LEU A 36 -11.60 25.98 -1.57
N ALA A 37 -12.10 25.53 -0.41
CA ALA A 37 -12.39 26.38 0.75
C ALA A 37 -11.19 26.57 1.70
N SER A 38 -10.29 25.60 1.79
CA SER A 38 -9.07 25.68 2.62
C SER A 38 -7.87 26.15 1.80
N GLY A 39 -7.68 27.47 1.71
CA GLY A 39 -6.58 28.12 0.97
C GLY A 39 -5.15 27.83 1.46
N HIS A 40 -4.93 26.82 2.30
CA HIS A 40 -3.63 26.40 2.87
C HIS A 40 -3.35 24.89 2.73
N ALA A 41 -4.23 24.11 2.10
CA ALA A 41 -3.94 22.71 1.83
C ALA A 41 -3.15 22.61 0.52
N ASP A 42 -1.84 22.31 0.61
CA ASP A 42 -1.04 21.88 -0.54
C ASP A 42 -1.81 20.79 -1.28
N THR A 43 -2.34 21.13 -2.46
CA THR A 43 -3.31 20.38 -3.28
C THR A 43 -3.30 18.87 -3.02
N ILE A 44 -4.09 18.45 -2.03
CA ILE A 44 -4.23 17.03 -1.66
C ILE A 44 -5.12 16.43 -2.73
N LYS A 45 -4.49 15.90 -3.78
CA LYS A 45 -5.07 15.36 -5.03
C LYS A 45 -5.57 16.45 -5.99
N THR A 46 -4.85 16.63 -7.11
CA THR A 46 -5.49 17.12 -8.33
C THR A 46 -6.51 16.05 -8.77
N HIS A 47 -7.80 16.30 -8.57
CA HIS A 47 -8.83 15.36 -8.99
C HIS A 47 -8.70 15.07 -10.49
N HIS A 48 -8.61 13.79 -10.87
CA HIS A 48 -8.66 13.37 -12.28
C HIS A 48 -9.91 13.88 -13.01
N ASN A 49 -10.95 14.23 -12.24
CA ASN A 49 -12.21 14.75 -12.72
C ASN A 49 -12.22 16.26 -12.98
N ASP A 50 -11.22 17.03 -12.57
CA ASP A 50 -11.21 18.50 -12.69
C ASP A 50 -10.03 19.01 -13.55
N THR A 51 -10.03 18.58 -14.82
CA THR A 51 -9.06 19.08 -15.81
C THR A 51 -9.46 20.46 -16.33
N ALA A 52 -8.52 21.22 -16.90
CA ALA A 52 -8.80 22.54 -17.48
C ALA A 52 -9.97 22.53 -18.48
N LEU A 53 -10.10 21.46 -19.27
CA LEU A 53 -11.19 21.27 -20.21
C LEU A 53 -12.51 20.91 -19.54
N VAL A 54 -12.50 20.14 -18.45
CA VAL A 54 -13.72 19.90 -17.65
C VAL A 54 -14.19 21.22 -17.06
N ARG A 55 -13.29 22.07 -16.57
CA ARG A 55 -13.63 23.43 -16.09
C ARG A 55 -14.26 24.29 -17.19
N GLU A 56 -13.74 24.24 -18.41
CA GLU A 56 -14.33 24.94 -19.57
C GLU A 56 -15.72 24.40 -19.92
N LEU A 57 -15.87 23.08 -20.06
CA LEU A 57 -17.16 22.46 -20.36
C LEU A 57 -18.18 22.71 -19.26
N ARG A 58 -17.75 22.68 -17.99
CA ARG A 58 -18.56 22.97 -16.81
C ARG A 58 -19.03 24.44 -16.81
N LYS A 59 -18.17 25.40 -17.19
CA LYS A 59 -18.57 26.81 -17.40
C LYS A 59 -19.64 26.96 -18.48
N THR A 60 -19.58 26.15 -19.54
CA THR A 60 -20.59 26.15 -20.62
C THR A 60 -21.82 25.29 -20.31
N GLY A 61 -21.92 24.68 -19.12
CA GLY A 61 -23.06 23.84 -18.74
C GLY A 61 -23.15 22.50 -19.47
N ARG A 62 -22.02 21.99 -20.00
CA ARG A 62 -21.98 20.78 -20.85
C ARG A 62 -21.40 19.54 -20.16
N VAL A 63 -21.29 19.58 -18.84
CA VAL A 63 -20.89 18.44 -18.00
C VAL A 63 -22.14 17.90 -17.31
N ILE A 64 -22.40 16.60 -17.45
CA ILE A 64 -23.47 15.89 -16.76
C ILE A 64 -22.88 14.87 -15.79
N GLU A 65 -23.38 14.86 -14.56
CA GLU A 65 -22.92 13.97 -13.49
C GLU A 65 -24.14 13.20 -12.94
N PRO A 66 -24.57 12.12 -13.61
CA PRO A 66 -25.83 11.43 -13.29
C PRO A 66 -25.84 10.80 -11.89
N LEU A 67 -24.66 10.50 -11.34
CA LEU A 67 -24.48 9.80 -10.07
C LEU A 67 -24.20 10.74 -8.89
N LYS A 68 -24.23 12.06 -9.11
CA LYS A 68 -23.85 13.07 -8.12
C LYS A 68 -24.67 13.04 -6.83
N ASP A 69 -25.88 12.49 -6.88
CA ASP A 69 -26.83 12.43 -5.76
C ASP A 69 -26.81 11.07 -5.05
N PHE A 70 -25.99 10.12 -5.53
CA PHE A 70 -25.91 8.76 -5.00
C PHE A 70 -24.64 8.52 -4.15
N HIS A 71 -24.78 7.65 -3.16
CA HIS A 71 -23.73 7.01 -2.40
C HIS A 71 -23.23 5.72 -3.10
N LYS A 72 -22.07 5.20 -2.67
CA LYS A 72 -21.36 4.12 -3.38
C LYS A 72 -22.10 2.78 -3.35
N ASP A 73 -22.78 2.49 -2.25
CA ASP A 73 -23.71 1.37 -2.09
C ASP A 73 -24.91 1.49 -3.03
N GLU A 74 -25.54 2.67 -3.10
CA GLU A 74 -26.67 2.92 -4.00
C GLU A 74 -26.29 2.78 -5.49
N VAL A 75 -25.09 3.21 -5.87
CA VAL A 75 -24.56 3.02 -7.24
C VAL A 75 -24.39 1.53 -7.57
N ARG A 76 -24.03 0.70 -6.59
CA ARG A 76 -23.93 -0.75 -6.79
C ARG A 76 -25.29 -1.39 -7.00
N GLU A 77 -26.26 -1.04 -6.16
CA GLU A 77 -27.64 -1.50 -6.32
C GLU A 77 -28.23 -1.07 -7.67
N LEU A 78 -27.98 0.18 -8.08
CA LEU A 78 -28.37 0.70 -9.39
C LEU A 78 -27.72 -0.12 -10.50
N GLY A 79 -26.42 -0.40 -10.42
CA GLY A 79 -25.69 -1.23 -11.38
C GLY A 79 -26.30 -2.63 -11.54
N SER A 80 -26.65 -3.28 -10.44
CA SER A 80 -27.33 -4.57 -10.45
C SER A 80 -28.74 -4.48 -11.06
N SER A 81 -29.51 -3.42 -10.75
CA SER A 81 -30.84 -3.22 -11.33
C SER A 81 -30.81 -2.96 -12.85
N LEU A 82 -29.70 -2.39 -13.35
CA LEU A 82 -29.44 -2.18 -14.78
C LEU A 82 -28.98 -3.45 -15.50
N GLY A 83 -28.79 -4.57 -14.77
CA GLY A 83 -28.34 -5.84 -15.33
C GLY A 83 -26.83 -5.92 -15.56
N LEU A 84 -26.03 -5.07 -14.91
CA LEU A 84 -24.58 -5.20 -14.97
C LEU A 84 -24.11 -6.48 -14.26
N PRO A 85 -23.08 -7.18 -14.78
CA PRO A 85 -22.52 -8.34 -14.10
C PRO A 85 -22.00 -8.03 -12.69
N ASP A 86 -22.26 -8.94 -11.75
CA ASP A 86 -21.89 -8.81 -10.33
C ASP A 86 -20.39 -8.49 -10.15
N HIS A 87 -19.52 -9.17 -10.91
CA HIS A 87 -18.07 -8.97 -10.86
C HIS A 87 -17.61 -7.57 -11.32
N ILE A 88 -18.42 -6.84 -12.11
CA ILE A 88 -18.14 -5.45 -12.50
C ILE A 88 -18.60 -4.51 -11.38
N VAL A 89 -19.80 -4.73 -10.85
CA VAL A 89 -20.43 -3.90 -9.81
C VAL A 89 -19.63 -3.95 -8.49
N HIS A 90 -19.16 -5.14 -8.12
CA HIS A 90 -18.43 -5.39 -6.88
C HIS A 90 -16.91 -5.28 -7.03
N ARG A 91 -16.41 -4.85 -8.19
CA ARG A 91 -14.98 -4.63 -8.40
C ARG A 91 -14.43 -3.62 -7.39
N HIS A 92 -13.23 -3.90 -6.88
CA HIS A 92 -12.50 -2.95 -6.04
C HIS A 92 -12.15 -1.67 -6.82
N PRO A 93 -12.11 -0.51 -6.15
CA PRO A 93 -11.69 0.72 -6.80
C PRO A 93 -10.25 0.58 -7.32
N PHE A 94 -9.98 1.19 -8.47
CA PHE A 94 -8.67 1.23 -9.10
C PHE A 94 -8.28 2.68 -9.37
N PRO A 95 -7.06 3.11 -9.00
CA PRO A 95 -6.68 4.51 -9.07
C PRO A 95 -6.53 4.98 -10.53
N GLY A 96 -6.77 6.28 -10.77
CA GLY A 96 -6.64 6.88 -12.11
C GLY A 96 -5.27 6.69 -12.77
N PRO A 97 -4.13 6.89 -12.08
CA PRO A 97 -2.80 6.61 -12.62
C PRO A 97 -2.50 5.10 -12.73
N GLY A 98 -3.38 4.25 -12.18
CA GLY A 98 -3.27 2.81 -12.20
C GLY A 98 -1.99 2.28 -11.57
N LEU A 99 -1.33 1.37 -12.28
CA LEU A 99 -0.11 0.71 -11.80
C LEU A 99 1.10 1.65 -11.70
N ALA A 100 1.03 2.86 -12.30
CA ALA A 100 2.14 3.81 -12.25
C ALA A 100 2.49 4.24 -10.82
N ILE A 101 1.51 4.23 -9.92
CA ILE A 101 1.66 4.57 -8.49
C ILE A 101 1.74 3.32 -7.60
N ARG A 102 2.03 2.18 -8.20
CA ARG A 102 2.24 0.89 -7.54
C ARG A 102 3.60 0.29 -7.89
N ILE A 103 4.46 1.06 -8.59
CA ILE A 103 5.83 0.67 -8.90
C ILE A 103 6.74 1.74 -8.30
N ILE A 104 7.41 1.40 -7.20
CA ILE A 104 8.37 2.30 -6.58
C ILE A 104 9.58 2.44 -7.51
N CYS A 105 9.61 3.55 -8.24
CA CYS A 105 10.69 3.87 -9.16
C CYS A 105 11.83 4.56 -8.41
N ALA A 106 13.06 4.09 -8.62
CA ALA A 106 14.24 4.67 -7.98
C ALA A 106 15.53 4.31 -8.73
N ASP A 107 16.43 5.29 -8.83
CA ASP A 107 17.78 5.13 -9.40
C ASP A 107 18.87 4.90 -8.36
N ARG A 108 18.62 5.37 -7.13
CA ARG A 108 19.54 5.34 -5.99
C ARG A 108 18.81 4.98 -4.70
N PRO A 109 19.47 4.31 -3.75
CA PRO A 109 18.89 4.04 -2.45
C PRO A 109 18.53 5.36 -1.75
N TYR A 110 17.35 5.41 -1.13
CA TYR A 110 16.95 6.52 -0.28
C TYR A 110 17.53 6.32 1.13
N ARG A 111 18.57 7.08 1.45
CA ARG A 111 19.22 7.11 2.76
C ARG A 111 19.51 8.56 3.12
N CYS A 112 18.94 9.05 4.22
CA CYS A 112 19.29 10.34 4.81
C CYS A 112 20.21 10.13 6.02
N ALA A 113 20.65 11.23 6.64
CA ALA A 113 21.57 11.19 7.79
C ALA A 113 21.02 10.41 9.00
N ASP A 114 19.70 10.29 9.11
CA ASP A 114 18.98 9.59 10.18
C ASP A 114 18.82 8.08 9.93
N PHE A 115 19.26 7.54 8.79
CA PHE A 115 18.95 6.15 8.39
C PHE A 115 19.48 5.11 9.38
N ASP A 116 20.75 5.23 9.78
CA ASP A 116 21.40 4.25 10.66
C ASP A 116 20.86 4.36 12.09
N GLU A 117 20.65 5.59 12.58
CA GLU A 117 20.02 5.84 13.89
C GLU A 117 18.59 5.26 13.94
N THR A 118 17.82 5.46 12.87
CA THR A 118 16.45 4.95 12.75
C THR A 118 16.44 3.42 12.70
N SER A 119 17.41 2.81 12.03
CA SER A 119 17.55 1.36 11.97
C SER A 119 17.83 0.76 13.35
N ILE A 120 18.72 1.38 14.14
CA ILE A 120 19.00 0.96 15.53
C ILE A 120 17.74 1.10 16.40
N LYS A 121 17.07 2.26 16.35
CA LYS A 121 15.86 2.51 17.15
C LYS A 121 14.72 1.56 16.77
N LEU A 122 14.56 1.26 15.48
CA LEU A 122 13.58 0.28 14.98
C LEU A 122 13.85 -1.10 15.58
N ASN A 123 15.11 -1.53 15.61
CA ASN A 123 15.48 -2.82 16.18
C ASN A 123 15.17 -2.90 17.69
N ILE A 124 15.43 -1.83 18.44
CA ILE A 124 15.11 -1.73 19.87
C ILE A 124 13.60 -1.83 20.09
N LEU A 125 12.81 -1.08 19.32
CA LEU A 125 11.36 -1.06 19.39
C LEU A 125 10.73 -2.43 19.10
N ALA A 126 11.27 -3.17 18.12
CA ALA A 126 10.77 -4.48 17.78
C ALA A 126 11.16 -5.56 18.79
N ASN A 127 12.23 -5.35 19.57
CA ASN A 127 12.78 -6.32 20.51
C ASN A 127 12.92 -5.75 21.94
N LEU A 128 11.89 -5.06 22.45
CA LEU A 128 11.93 -4.39 23.77
C LEU A 128 12.24 -5.33 24.95
N GLY A 129 11.89 -6.61 24.83
CA GLY A 129 12.20 -7.65 25.82
C GLY A 129 13.69 -7.98 25.98
N ARG A 130 14.56 -7.53 25.08
CA ARG A 130 15.98 -7.85 25.09
C ARG A 130 16.81 -6.89 25.95
N GLU A 131 17.99 -7.35 26.34
CA GLU A 131 19.00 -6.54 27.01
C GLU A 131 19.91 -5.84 25.99
N TYR A 132 20.22 -4.58 26.26
CA TYR A 132 21.08 -3.74 25.42
C TYR A 132 22.31 -3.29 26.20
N GLN A 133 23.47 -3.31 25.56
CA GLN A 133 24.75 -2.99 26.23
C GLN A 133 25.02 -1.49 26.28
N SER A 134 24.62 -0.75 25.23
CA SER A 134 24.86 0.68 25.14
C SER A 134 23.93 1.47 26.08
N ASN A 135 24.49 2.46 26.77
CA ASN A 135 23.71 3.37 27.62
C ASN A 135 22.61 4.09 26.84
N GLY A 136 22.88 4.50 25.59
CA GLY A 136 21.90 5.19 24.75
C GLY A 136 20.74 4.30 24.33
N GLU A 137 21.02 3.04 24.02
CA GLU A 137 19.99 2.06 23.65
C GLU A 137 19.09 1.72 24.84
N ARG A 138 19.68 1.55 26.04
CA ARG A 138 18.94 1.35 27.29
C ARG A 138 18.05 2.55 27.62
N ALA A 139 18.59 3.76 27.55
CA ALA A 139 17.80 4.97 27.81
C ALA A 139 16.60 5.07 26.86
N PHE A 140 16.82 4.86 25.56
CA PHE A 140 15.73 4.89 24.58
C PHE A 140 14.68 3.79 24.83
N ARG A 141 15.12 2.57 25.15
CA ARG A 141 14.21 1.48 25.55
C ARG A 141 13.38 1.87 26.78
N ASP A 142 14.00 2.39 27.82
CA ASP A 142 13.34 2.71 29.09
C ASP A 142 12.35 3.87 28.91
N ASP A 143 12.68 4.85 28.06
CA ASP A 143 11.77 5.92 27.66
C ASP A 143 10.51 5.35 26.97
N ILE A 144 10.68 4.40 26.05
CA ILE A 144 9.56 3.72 25.38
C ILE A 144 8.73 2.93 26.40
N CYS A 145 9.37 2.12 27.24
CA CYS A 145 8.68 1.33 28.27
C CYS A 145 7.87 2.20 29.23
N THR A 146 8.35 3.40 29.54
CA THR A 146 7.65 4.38 30.39
C THR A 146 6.45 4.99 29.68
N SER A 147 6.50 5.12 28.35
CA SER A 147 5.39 5.63 27.53
C SER A 147 4.29 4.60 27.23
N LEU A 148 4.53 3.32 27.54
CA LEU A 148 3.61 2.21 27.30
C LEU A 148 2.96 1.76 28.61
N GLU A 149 1.68 1.40 28.57
CA GLU A 149 0.93 0.94 29.74
C GLU A 149 0.28 -0.43 29.53
N GLY A 150 0.14 -1.19 30.61
CA GLY A 150 -0.70 -2.40 30.67
C GLY A 150 -0.27 -3.53 29.74
N TRP A 151 -1.21 -4.00 28.91
CA TRP A 151 -1.05 -5.17 28.04
C TRP A 151 -0.05 -4.94 26.90
N ASP A 152 0.07 -3.71 26.41
CA ASP A 152 0.97 -3.40 25.30
C ASP A 152 2.44 -3.58 25.69
N LEU A 153 2.78 -3.12 26.90
CA LEU A 153 4.12 -3.28 27.45
C LEU A 153 4.44 -4.77 27.63
N SER A 154 3.53 -5.53 28.25
CA SER A 154 3.77 -6.95 28.50
C SER A 154 3.87 -7.77 27.21
N LEU A 155 3.09 -7.44 26.18
CA LEU A 155 3.18 -8.07 24.86
C LEU A 155 4.57 -7.87 24.23
N LEU A 156 5.08 -6.63 24.25
CA LEU A 156 6.35 -6.30 23.61
C LEU A 156 7.57 -6.74 24.43
N THR A 157 7.49 -6.76 25.77
CA THR A 157 8.60 -7.15 26.64
C THR A 157 8.70 -8.65 26.85
N ASN A 158 7.59 -9.38 26.80
CA ASN A 158 7.58 -10.83 27.05
C ASN A 158 7.73 -11.66 25.78
N SER A 159 7.82 -11.03 24.60
CA SER A 159 8.10 -11.72 23.34
C SER A 159 9.46 -12.41 23.41
N LEU A 160 9.45 -13.74 23.29
CA LEU A 160 10.67 -14.55 23.23
C LEU A 160 11.25 -14.64 21.81
N ASP A 161 10.40 -14.46 20.80
CA ASP A 161 10.79 -14.58 19.40
C ASP A 161 11.65 -13.39 18.96
N GLU A 162 12.73 -13.70 18.23
CA GLU A 162 13.55 -12.69 17.58
C GLU A 162 12.80 -12.08 16.39
N ILE A 163 12.70 -10.76 16.40
CA ILE A 163 12.21 -10.00 15.24
C ILE A 163 13.41 -9.36 14.55
N HIS A 164 13.66 -9.81 13.33
CA HIS A 164 14.65 -9.20 12.46
C HIS A 164 14.04 -7.97 11.80
N THR A 165 14.74 -6.84 11.94
CA THR A 165 14.29 -5.55 11.41
C THR A 165 15.21 -5.09 10.28
N THR A 166 14.64 -4.44 9.27
CA THR A 166 15.39 -3.85 8.17
C THR A 166 14.70 -2.58 7.71
N LEU A 167 15.38 -1.43 7.83
CA LEU A 167 14.90 -0.20 7.21
C LEU A 167 15.17 -0.27 5.70
N LEU A 168 14.13 -0.17 4.89
CA LEU A 168 14.26 -0.25 3.44
C LEU A 168 14.71 1.09 2.86
N PRO A 169 15.73 1.13 1.99
CA PRO A 169 16.22 2.37 1.40
C PRO A 169 15.34 2.84 0.22
N ILE A 170 14.04 2.98 0.48
CA ILE A 170 13.03 3.46 -0.46
C ILE A 170 12.11 4.48 0.24
N LYS A 171 11.39 5.26 -0.56
CA LYS A 171 10.34 6.15 -0.07
C LYS A 171 8.98 5.52 -0.28
N SER A 172 8.07 5.75 0.66
CA SER A 172 6.65 5.58 0.42
C SER A 172 5.85 6.75 0.97
N VAL A 173 4.76 7.08 0.30
CA VAL A 173 3.85 8.13 0.74
C VAL A 173 3.09 7.72 2.01
N GLY A 174 2.89 8.70 2.89
CA GLY A 174 2.08 8.64 4.10
C GLY A 174 1.31 9.95 4.29
N VAL A 175 0.48 10.00 5.33
CA VAL A 175 -0.24 11.20 5.77
C VAL A 175 0.00 11.37 7.27
N GLN A 176 0.55 12.51 7.64
CA GLN A 176 0.79 12.91 9.03
C GLN A 176 0.21 14.31 9.24
N GLY A 177 -0.74 14.43 10.18
CA GLY A 177 -1.57 15.62 10.29
C GLY A 177 -2.35 15.87 8.99
N ASP A 178 -2.28 17.10 8.48
CA ASP A 178 -3.00 17.53 7.28
C ASP A 178 -2.16 17.45 6.00
N SER A 179 -0.95 16.88 6.05
CA SER A 179 -0.01 16.90 4.92
C SER A 179 0.46 15.51 4.50
N ARG A 180 0.75 15.36 3.20
CA ARG A 180 1.43 14.17 2.67
C ARG A 180 2.90 14.20 3.08
N SER A 181 3.43 13.06 3.49
CA SER A 181 4.85 12.85 3.76
C SER A 181 5.40 11.74 2.86
N TYR A 182 6.70 11.76 2.56
CA TYR A 182 7.40 10.67 1.88
C TYR A 182 8.60 10.24 2.72
N SER A 183 8.51 9.06 3.32
CA SER A 183 9.50 8.59 4.27
C SER A 183 9.73 7.07 4.18
N TYR A 184 10.53 6.55 5.11
CA TYR A 184 11.01 5.16 5.07
C TYR A 184 9.90 4.12 5.23
N VAL A 185 10.22 2.92 4.77
CA VAL A 185 9.47 1.69 5.02
C VAL A 185 10.33 0.79 5.91
N ALA A 186 9.78 0.30 7.01
CA ALA A 186 10.41 -0.69 7.87
C ALA A 186 9.90 -2.10 7.51
N ALA A 187 10.81 -3.04 7.33
CA ALA A 187 10.52 -4.44 7.08
C ALA A 187 10.83 -5.28 8.33
N LEU A 188 9.91 -6.18 8.66
CA LEU A 188 10.02 -7.11 9.78
C LEU A 188 10.01 -8.55 9.24
N SER A 189 10.78 -9.43 9.87
CA SER A 189 10.77 -10.88 9.59
C SER A 189 11.07 -11.66 10.86
N SER A 190 10.64 -12.92 10.94
CA SER A 190 10.88 -13.78 12.10
C SER A 190 10.84 -15.25 11.72
N SER A 191 11.52 -16.08 12.52
CA SER A 191 11.47 -17.54 12.44
C SER A 191 10.29 -18.15 13.21
N ALA A 192 9.53 -17.34 13.95
CA ALA A 192 8.42 -17.78 14.79
C ALA A 192 7.36 -18.58 14.02
N LYS A 193 6.90 -19.68 14.62
CA LYS A 193 5.81 -20.54 14.12
C LYS A 193 4.89 -20.94 15.28
N PRO A 194 3.61 -20.53 15.29
CA PRO A 194 2.93 -19.66 14.32
C PRO A 194 3.50 -18.22 14.31
N ILE A 195 3.22 -17.46 13.26
CA ILE A 195 3.67 -16.06 13.16
C ILE A 195 2.87 -15.21 14.16
N PRO A 196 3.53 -14.42 15.04
CA PRO A 196 2.84 -13.64 16.07
C PRO A 196 2.21 -12.36 15.48
N TRP A 197 1.12 -12.50 14.71
CA TRP A 197 0.47 -11.38 14.01
C TRP A 197 0.02 -10.23 14.92
N ILE A 198 -0.43 -10.54 16.15
CA ILE A 198 -0.83 -9.55 17.15
C ILE A 198 0.37 -8.67 17.55
N LEU A 199 1.55 -9.27 17.71
CA LEU A 199 2.77 -8.55 18.01
C LEU A 199 3.17 -7.64 16.85
N PHE A 200 3.12 -8.15 15.62
CA PHE A 200 3.43 -7.36 14.42
C PHE A 200 2.44 -6.22 14.17
N GLU A 201 1.14 -6.43 14.40
CA GLU A 201 0.13 -5.36 14.40
C GLU A 201 0.50 -4.27 15.40
N LYS A 202 0.88 -4.67 16.63
CA LYS A 202 1.24 -3.70 17.65
C LYS A 202 2.46 -2.89 17.25
N ILE A 203 3.52 -3.54 16.78
CA ILE A 203 4.73 -2.88 16.30
C ILE A 203 4.40 -1.92 15.14
N ALA A 204 3.59 -2.36 14.17
CA ALA A 204 3.16 -1.53 13.03
C ALA A 204 2.36 -0.29 13.46
N SER A 205 1.59 -0.38 14.54
CA SER A 205 0.86 0.77 15.11
C SER A 205 1.73 1.72 15.93
N LEU A 206 2.80 1.21 16.52
CA LEU A 206 3.64 1.94 17.49
C LEU A 206 4.82 2.63 16.81
N VAL A 207 5.51 1.93 15.91
CA VAL A 207 6.73 2.42 15.26
C VAL A 207 6.55 3.81 14.65
N PRO A 208 5.51 4.11 13.86
CA PRO A 208 5.38 5.45 13.26
C PRO A 208 5.02 6.57 14.25
N LYS A 209 4.49 6.21 15.42
CA LYS A 209 4.18 7.18 16.49
C LYS A 209 5.44 7.62 17.22
N ILE A 210 6.48 6.79 17.21
CA ILE A 210 7.76 7.07 17.89
C ILE A 210 8.81 7.50 16.86
N LEU A 211 8.88 6.80 15.73
CA LEU A 211 9.74 7.08 14.59
C LEU A 211 8.93 7.74 13.48
N HIS A 212 8.70 9.04 13.60
CA HIS A 212 7.89 9.81 12.63
C HIS A 212 8.45 9.82 11.20
N ASN A 213 9.73 9.44 11.03
CA ASN A 213 10.36 9.25 9.73
C ASN A 213 10.11 7.85 9.13
N VAL A 214 9.29 7.01 9.75
CA VAL A 214 8.85 5.72 9.19
C VAL A 214 7.35 5.81 8.87
N ASN A 215 7.02 5.74 7.58
CA ASN A 215 5.64 5.82 7.12
C ASN A 215 4.93 4.47 7.13
N ARG A 216 5.66 3.37 6.96
CA ARG A 216 5.09 2.04 6.77
C ARG A 216 5.90 0.94 7.42
N ILE A 217 5.18 -0.10 7.84
CA ILE A 217 5.71 -1.33 8.40
C ILE A 217 5.15 -2.49 7.59
N VAL A 218 6.04 -3.35 7.12
CA VAL A 218 5.69 -4.57 6.37
C VAL A 218 6.25 -5.80 7.06
N TYR A 219 5.54 -6.91 6.92
CA TYR A 219 6.07 -8.23 7.24
C TYR A 219 6.54 -8.92 5.97
N VAL A 220 7.76 -9.47 5.98
CA VAL A 220 8.39 -10.16 4.84
C VAL A 220 8.25 -11.67 5.03
N PHE A 221 7.63 -12.34 4.05
CA PHE A 221 7.44 -13.79 4.11
C PHE A 221 8.74 -14.57 3.88
N GLY A 222 8.84 -15.74 4.50
CA GLY A 222 9.97 -16.68 4.43
C GLY A 222 10.91 -16.57 5.63
N ASP A 223 12.16 -16.99 5.44
CA ASP A 223 13.17 -16.99 6.51
C ASP A 223 13.57 -15.57 6.93
N PRO A 224 14.09 -15.39 8.17
CA PRO A 224 14.56 -14.10 8.65
C PRO A 224 15.58 -13.44 7.74
N ILE A 225 15.47 -12.12 7.60
CA ILE A 225 16.42 -11.32 6.83
C ILE A 225 17.69 -11.13 7.66
N LEU A 226 18.81 -11.61 7.13
CA LEU A 226 20.10 -11.58 7.82
C LEU A 226 21.02 -10.45 7.34
N TYR A 227 20.87 -10.02 6.08
CA TYR A 227 21.74 -9.04 5.45
C TYR A 227 21.05 -7.69 5.24
N PRO A 228 21.75 -6.56 5.50
CA PRO A 228 21.19 -5.25 5.26
C PRO A 228 21.04 -4.98 3.75
N ILE A 229 20.09 -4.11 3.40
CA ILE A 229 19.87 -3.68 2.02
C ILE A 229 20.66 -2.38 1.78
N GLU A 230 21.86 -2.51 1.20
CA GLU A 230 22.72 -1.36 0.94
C GLU A 230 22.41 -0.65 -0.40
N ASN A 231 21.87 -1.39 -1.36
CA ASN A 231 21.52 -0.87 -2.68
C ASN A 231 20.20 -1.46 -3.20
N ILE A 232 19.68 -0.83 -4.25
CA ILE A 232 18.39 -1.13 -4.85
C ILE A 232 18.53 -1.54 -6.31
N THR A 233 17.53 -2.26 -6.83
CA THR A 233 17.40 -2.54 -8.26
C THR A 233 16.86 -1.31 -8.97
N LYS A 234 17.63 -0.70 -9.88
CA LYS A 234 17.17 0.47 -10.64
C LYS A 234 15.85 0.16 -11.34
N THR A 235 14.81 0.94 -11.04
CA THR A 235 13.45 0.64 -11.47
C THR A 235 12.78 1.89 -12.00
N HIS A 236 12.16 1.76 -13.17
CA HIS A 236 11.40 2.79 -13.86
C HIS A 236 10.07 2.19 -14.36
N LEU A 237 9.16 3.06 -14.79
CA LEU A 237 7.95 2.65 -15.50
C LEU A 237 8.29 2.15 -16.91
N THR A 238 8.72 0.90 -16.99
CA THR A 238 8.99 0.18 -18.24
C THR A 238 7.89 -0.84 -18.51
N ARG A 239 7.79 -1.30 -19.77
CA ARG A 239 6.86 -2.37 -20.13
C ARG A 239 7.09 -3.64 -19.30
N GLU A 240 8.35 -3.99 -19.05
CA GLU A 240 8.71 -5.17 -18.26
C GLU A 240 8.24 -5.03 -16.81
N SER A 241 8.53 -3.90 -16.16
CA SER A 241 8.11 -3.65 -14.76
C SER A 241 6.58 -3.67 -14.63
N VAL A 242 5.88 -3.07 -15.59
CA VAL A 242 4.41 -3.09 -15.61
C VAL A 242 3.87 -4.51 -15.81
N GLN A 243 4.45 -5.31 -16.70
CA GLN A 243 4.02 -6.69 -16.93
C GLN A 243 4.23 -7.58 -15.71
N LYS A 244 5.37 -7.44 -15.02
CA LYS A 244 5.63 -8.16 -13.76
C LYS A 244 4.59 -7.80 -12.70
N LEU A 245 4.32 -6.51 -12.54
CA LEU A 245 3.31 -6.06 -11.58
C LEU A 245 1.89 -6.48 -11.96
N GLN A 246 1.54 -6.48 -13.25
CA GLN A 246 0.24 -6.99 -13.71
C GLN A 246 0.04 -8.46 -13.34
N LEU A 247 1.08 -9.30 -13.52
CA LEU A 247 1.01 -10.70 -13.13
C LEU A 247 0.91 -10.85 -11.61
N ALA A 248 1.71 -10.10 -10.84
CA ALA A 248 1.64 -10.13 -9.37
C ALA A 248 0.27 -9.68 -8.84
N ASP A 249 -0.30 -8.59 -9.38
CA ASP A 249 -1.62 -8.05 -9.03
C ASP A 249 -2.73 -9.04 -9.38
N HIS A 250 -2.64 -9.71 -10.53
CA HIS A 250 -3.58 -10.75 -10.95
C HIS A 250 -3.58 -11.96 -10.00
N LEU A 251 -2.40 -12.54 -9.73
CA LEU A 251 -2.26 -13.69 -8.83
C LEU A 251 -2.75 -13.37 -7.41
N ALA A 252 -2.38 -12.19 -6.90
CA ALA A 252 -2.85 -11.77 -5.58
C ALA A 252 -4.37 -11.61 -5.55
N THR A 253 -4.94 -11.00 -6.59
CA THR A 253 -6.37 -10.80 -6.71
C THR A 253 -7.09 -12.14 -6.77
N ASP A 254 -6.62 -13.12 -7.54
CA ASP A 254 -7.27 -14.42 -7.61
C ASP A 254 -7.25 -15.13 -6.26
N ALA A 255 -6.12 -15.15 -5.57
CA ALA A 255 -6.04 -15.69 -4.22
C ALA A 255 -6.96 -14.95 -3.22
N LEU A 256 -7.16 -13.63 -3.37
CA LEU A 256 -8.11 -12.86 -2.54
C LEU A 256 -9.57 -13.28 -2.78
N PHE A 257 -9.90 -13.61 -4.02
CA PHE A 257 -11.23 -14.06 -4.44
C PHE A 257 -11.44 -15.58 -4.26
N GLY A 258 -10.53 -16.26 -3.56
CA GLY A 258 -10.63 -17.70 -3.30
C GLY A 258 -10.33 -18.56 -4.53
N ARG A 259 -9.48 -18.08 -5.43
CA ARG A 259 -9.11 -18.74 -6.68
C ARG A 259 -7.62 -19.09 -6.71
N ASP A 260 -7.29 -20.18 -7.40
CA ASP A 260 -5.93 -20.64 -7.61
C ASP A 260 -5.21 -19.84 -8.72
N GLU A 261 -3.97 -20.23 -9.04
CA GLU A 261 -3.16 -19.59 -10.08
C GLU A 261 -3.72 -19.71 -11.51
N ASN A 262 -4.70 -20.59 -11.73
CA ASN A 262 -5.40 -20.74 -13.01
C ASN A 262 -6.71 -19.95 -13.06
N GLY A 263 -7.07 -19.26 -11.96
CA GLY A 263 -8.34 -18.54 -11.83
C GLY A 263 -9.53 -19.45 -11.53
N GLU A 264 -9.28 -20.70 -11.11
CA GLU A 264 -10.32 -21.65 -10.72
C GLU A 264 -10.56 -21.60 -9.22
N LYS A 265 -11.77 -21.95 -8.76
CA LYS A 265 -12.08 -21.94 -7.32
C LYS A 265 -11.19 -22.94 -6.57
N ASP A 266 -10.44 -22.44 -5.60
CA ASP A 266 -9.61 -23.27 -4.73
C ASP A 266 -10.42 -23.73 -3.49
N LYS A 267 -10.15 -24.93 -2.99
CA LYS A 267 -10.86 -25.52 -1.84
C LYS A 267 -10.31 -25.08 -0.48
N TYR A 268 -9.09 -24.52 -0.46
CA TYR A 268 -8.38 -24.04 0.72
C TYR A 268 -8.38 -22.52 0.83
N LEU A 269 -8.74 -21.81 -0.23
CA LEU A 269 -8.79 -20.35 -0.25
C LEU A 269 -10.23 -19.85 -0.06
N ASN A 270 -10.37 -18.81 0.75
CA ASN A 270 -11.67 -18.20 0.99
C ASN A 270 -11.83 -16.93 0.15
N ASP A 271 -13.04 -16.67 -0.36
CA ASP A 271 -13.35 -15.38 -0.96
C ASP A 271 -13.50 -14.32 0.14
N VAL A 272 -12.49 -13.47 0.28
CA VAL A 272 -12.46 -12.34 1.23
C VAL A 272 -12.60 -10.99 0.54
N SER A 273 -13.00 -10.98 -0.75
CA SER A 273 -13.16 -9.76 -1.56
C SER A 273 -14.20 -8.78 -1.00
N LYS A 274 -15.12 -9.26 -0.16
CA LYS A 274 -16.12 -8.42 0.53
C LYS A 274 -15.60 -7.82 1.85
N VAL A 275 -14.62 -8.47 2.48
CA VAL A 275 -13.99 -8.00 3.72
C VAL A 275 -12.97 -6.91 3.41
N VAL A 276 -12.13 -7.14 2.39
CA VAL A 276 -11.12 -6.19 1.92
C VAL A 276 -11.73 -5.25 0.88
N GLN A 277 -11.76 -3.94 1.11
CA GLN A 277 -12.35 -3.00 0.15
C GLN A 277 -11.40 -2.63 -0.99
N GLN A 278 -10.10 -2.78 -0.78
CA GLN A 278 -9.08 -2.61 -1.82
C GLN A 278 -7.80 -3.36 -1.43
N MET A 279 -7.13 -3.99 -2.40
CA MET A 279 -5.82 -4.60 -2.19
C MET A 279 -4.80 -4.17 -3.26
N PRO A 280 -4.08 -3.06 -3.07
CA PRO A 280 -2.95 -2.74 -3.94
C PRO A 280 -1.86 -3.80 -3.83
N VAL A 281 -1.32 -4.22 -4.98
CA VAL A 281 -0.03 -4.90 -5.05
C VAL A 281 1.01 -3.88 -5.50
N VAL A 282 2.14 -3.81 -4.79
CA VAL A 282 3.18 -2.80 -5.03
C VAL A 282 4.51 -3.48 -5.33
N MET A 283 5.16 -3.10 -6.43
CA MET A 283 6.49 -3.56 -6.81
C MET A 283 7.56 -2.66 -6.19
N LEU A 284 8.50 -3.25 -5.46
CA LEU A 284 9.60 -2.58 -4.77
C LEU A 284 10.96 -2.90 -5.42
N PRO A 285 11.86 -1.93 -5.54
CA PRO A 285 13.22 -2.11 -6.08
C PRO A 285 14.17 -2.77 -5.07
N VAL A 286 13.69 -3.71 -4.27
CA VAL A 286 14.43 -4.33 -3.15
C VAL A 286 14.73 -5.79 -3.45
N HIS A 287 16.01 -6.15 -3.35
CA HIS A 287 16.52 -7.51 -3.50
C HIS A 287 17.14 -7.96 -2.17
N PHE A 288 16.41 -8.81 -1.44
CA PHE A 288 16.81 -9.43 -0.18
C PHE A 288 17.77 -10.61 -0.39
N ASP A 289 18.27 -11.16 0.72
CA ASP A 289 19.05 -12.41 0.80
C ASP A 289 20.38 -12.40 0.05
N ARG A 290 20.95 -11.21 -0.13
CA ARG A 290 22.26 -11.02 -0.72
C ARG A 290 23.29 -10.82 0.36
N ASP A 291 24.27 -11.70 0.40
CA ASP A 291 25.50 -11.45 1.13
C ASP A 291 26.26 -10.29 0.43
N PRO A 292 26.49 -9.15 1.10
CA PRO A 292 27.14 -7.98 0.51
C PRO A 292 28.53 -8.26 -0.05
N PHE A 293 29.24 -9.25 0.50
CA PHE A 293 30.61 -9.58 0.09
C PHE A 293 30.66 -10.44 -1.18
N THR A 294 29.68 -11.33 -1.35
CA THR A 294 29.66 -12.29 -2.47
C THR A 294 28.68 -11.89 -3.58
N GLN A 295 27.60 -11.16 -3.25
CA GLN A 295 26.53 -10.78 -4.17
C GLN A 295 26.16 -9.29 -4.04
N PRO A 296 27.09 -8.36 -4.37
CA PRO A 296 26.88 -6.94 -4.13
C PRO A 296 25.77 -6.33 -5.02
N ASN A 297 25.46 -6.92 -6.17
CA ASN A 297 24.59 -6.30 -7.17
C ASN A 297 23.10 -6.65 -6.99
N SER A 298 22.21 -5.70 -7.28
CA SER A 298 20.76 -5.85 -7.15
C SER A 298 20.08 -5.99 -8.51
N TYR A 299 19.32 -7.07 -8.71
CA TYR A 299 18.67 -7.38 -9.99
C TYR A 299 17.21 -7.84 -9.86
N GLN A 300 16.79 -8.21 -8.65
CA GLN A 300 15.43 -8.70 -8.39
C GLN A 300 14.56 -7.61 -7.77
N HIS A 301 13.26 -7.85 -7.79
CA HIS A 301 12.23 -6.98 -7.20
C HIS A 301 11.47 -7.74 -6.13
N SER A 302 10.90 -7.00 -5.19
CA SER A 302 10.02 -7.60 -4.18
C SER A 302 8.63 -7.03 -4.34
N PHE A 303 7.61 -7.77 -3.89
CA PHE A 303 6.20 -7.35 -4.04
C PHE A 303 5.54 -7.24 -2.68
N CYS A 304 4.79 -6.18 -2.45
CA CYS A 304 4.01 -5.98 -1.24
C CYS A 304 2.52 -6.08 -1.57
N VAL A 305 1.81 -7.01 -0.94
CA VAL A 305 0.34 -7.01 -0.93
C VAL A 305 -0.16 -6.10 0.18
N ARG A 306 -1.18 -5.30 -0.11
CA ARG A 306 -1.71 -4.29 0.81
C ARG A 306 -3.22 -4.42 0.96
N PRO A 307 -3.71 -5.43 1.67
CA PRO A 307 -5.13 -5.54 1.91
C PRO A 307 -5.59 -4.44 2.87
N PHE A 308 -6.56 -3.64 2.44
CA PHE A 308 -6.98 -2.44 3.16
C PHE A 308 -8.48 -2.46 3.40
N ILE A 309 -8.85 -2.23 4.67
CA ILE A 309 -10.24 -2.19 5.12
C ILE A 309 -10.63 -0.76 5.44
N THR A 310 -11.71 -0.27 4.85
CA THR A 310 -12.19 1.10 5.02
C THR A 310 -13.66 1.25 4.62
N ALA A 311 -14.35 2.15 5.29
CA ALA A 311 -15.71 2.56 4.92
C ALA A 311 -15.71 3.73 3.92
N ASP A 312 -14.77 4.67 4.05
CA ASP A 312 -14.80 5.98 3.37
C ASP A 312 -13.47 6.38 2.68
N PHE A 313 -12.44 5.54 2.77
CA PHE A 313 -11.06 5.80 2.31
C PHE A 313 -10.36 7.00 2.97
N MET A 314 -10.97 7.65 3.97
CA MET A 314 -10.35 8.73 4.76
C MET A 314 -9.50 8.14 5.87
N THR A 315 -10.04 7.14 6.57
CA THR A 315 -9.30 6.30 7.52
C THR A 315 -9.41 4.85 7.12
N GLY A 316 -8.54 3.99 7.63
CA GLY A 316 -8.69 2.56 7.40
C GLY A 316 -7.59 1.75 8.04
N VAL A 317 -7.82 0.46 8.16
CA VAL A 317 -6.92 -0.48 8.81
C VAL A 317 -6.33 -1.45 7.80
N ALA A 318 -5.10 -1.89 8.06
CA ALA A 318 -4.57 -3.04 7.36
C ALA A 318 -5.40 -4.28 7.73
N ALA A 319 -5.76 -5.11 6.75
CA ALA A 319 -6.41 -6.38 7.02
C ALA A 319 -5.37 -7.36 7.57
N LEU A 320 -5.62 -7.92 8.73
CA LEU A 320 -4.62 -8.74 9.41
C LEU A 320 -4.78 -10.23 9.11
N PRO A 321 -3.66 -10.95 8.95
CA PRO A 321 -3.67 -12.40 8.81
C PRO A 321 -4.28 -13.06 10.05
N GLY A 322 -5.11 -14.08 9.85
CA GLY A 322 -5.78 -14.84 10.91
C GLY A 322 -6.96 -14.12 11.58
N ARG A 323 -7.15 -12.81 11.35
CA ARG A 323 -8.30 -12.03 11.83
C ARG A 323 -9.26 -11.66 10.69
N ASP A 324 -8.73 -10.95 9.70
CA ASP A 324 -9.53 -10.37 8.62
C ASP A 324 -9.34 -11.15 7.31
N ILE A 325 -8.17 -11.76 7.12
CA ILE A 325 -7.83 -12.62 5.98
C ILE A 325 -7.21 -13.92 6.51
N PRO A 326 -7.66 -15.09 6.04
CA PRO A 326 -7.01 -16.37 6.38
C PRO A 326 -5.53 -16.37 5.97
N GLU A 327 -4.69 -16.99 6.80
CA GLU A 327 -3.25 -17.05 6.52
C GLU A 327 -2.96 -17.81 5.23
N GLU A 328 -3.79 -18.81 4.90
CA GLU A 328 -3.70 -19.62 3.70
C GLU A 328 -3.80 -18.77 2.42
N ASN A 329 -4.72 -17.80 2.39
CA ASN A 329 -4.85 -16.86 1.28
C ASN A 329 -3.55 -16.06 1.09
N LEU A 330 -2.97 -15.54 2.17
CA LEU A 330 -1.75 -14.74 2.08
C LEU A 330 -0.52 -15.56 1.74
N PHE A 331 -0.41 -16.78 2.27
CA PHE A 331 0.65 -17.71 1.89
C PHE A 331 0.54 -18.12 0.43
N ALA A 332 -0.68 -18.35 -0.08
CA ALA A 332 -0.89 -18.61 -1.50
C ALA A 332 -0.48 -17.40 -2.36
N MET A 333 -0.87 -16.17 -1.99
CA MET A 333 -0.40 -14.96 -2.68
C MET A 333 1.13 -14.90 -2.72
N ALA A 334 1.79 -15.09 -1.57
CA ALA A 334 3.24 -15.02 -1.46
C ALA A 334 3.94 -16.12 -2.27
N GLU A 335 3.46 -17.36 -2.20
CA GLU A 335 4.03 -18.50 -2.93
C GLU A 335 3.87 -18.33 -4.44
N GLN A 336 2.66 -18.04 -4.91
CA GLN A 336 2.36 -17.88 -6.33
C GLN A 336 3.15 -16.73 -6.95
N ILE A 337 3.18 -15.55 -6.30
CA ILE A 337 3.99 -14.42 -6.78
C ILE A 337 5.48 -14.78 -6.81
N LYS A 338 5.99 -15.43 -5.76
CA LYS A 338 7.41 -15.82 -5.69
C LYS A 338 7.79 -16.83 -6.78
N ARG A 339 6.92 -17.80 -7.07
CA ARG A 339 7.18 -18.86 -8.05
C ARG A 339 6.94 -18.41 -9.49
N LEU A 340 5.87 -17.67 -9.76
CA LEU A 340 5.39 -17.39 -11.12
C LEU A 340 5.84 -16.05 -11.67
N VAL A 341 6.12 -15.05 -10.83
CA VAL A 341 6.60 -13.73 -11.30
C VAL A 341 8.12 -13.75 -11.44
N PRO A 342 8.68 -13.61 -12.66
CA PRO A 342 10.12 -13.72 -12.86
C PRO A 342 10.89 -12.60 -12.17
N GLY A 343 11.96 -12.96 -11.45
CA GLY A 343 12.81 -12.01 -10.75
C GLY A 343 12.26 -11.53 -9.41
N THR A 344 11.31 -12.26 -8.80
CA THR A 344 10.85 -11.99 -7.45
C THR A 344 11.89 -12.40 -6.40
N SER A 345 12.27 -11.46 -5.54
CA SER A 345 13.12 -11.67 -4.37
C SER A 345 12.29 -12.09 -3.15
N ARG A 346 11.45 -11.21 -2.61
CA ARG A 346 10.53 -11.55 -1.51
C ARG A 346 9.14 -11.00 -1.76
N VAL A 347 8.17 -11.58 -1.05
CA VAL A 347 6.80 -11.06 -0.97
C VAL A 347 6.54 -10.59 0.46
N MET A 348 5.76 -9.53 0.60
CA MET A 348 5.49 -8.84 1.85
C MET A 348 4.01 -8.55 1.99
N ILE A 349 3.56 -8.36 3.23
CA ILE A 349 2.25 -7.76 3.55
C ILE A 349 2.45 -6.43 4.27
N ASP A 350 1.70 -5.40 3.86
CA ASP A 350 1.66 -4.11 4.55
C ASP A 350 0.73 -4.17 5.77
N LEU A 351 1.28 -3.86 6.95
CA LEU A 351 0.58 -3.88 8.23
C LEU A 351 0.15 -2.47 8.68
N THR A 352 0.35 -1.47 7.83
CA THR A 352 0.18 -0.06 8.19
C THR A 352 -1.24 0.44 7.93
N SER A 353 -1.92 0.88 8.99
CA SER A 353 -3.19 1.61 8.93
C SER A 353 -3.01 3.04 8.40
N LYS A 354 -4.14 3.67 8.03
CA LYS A 354 -4.22 5.08 7.63
C LYS A 354 -4.94 5.89 8.73
N PRO A 355 -4.29 6.91 9.32
CA PRO A 355 -2.86 7.25 9.25
C PRO A 355 -1.95 6.26 10.01
N PRO A 356 -0.62 6.27 9.81
CA PRO A 356 0.19 7.20 9.00
C PRO A 356 0.35 6.80 7.53
N GLY A 357 -0.02 5.56 7.16
CA GLY A 357 0.02 5.13 5.78
C GLY A 357 -1.11 5.73 4.95
N THR A 358 -1.14 5.38 3.66
CA THR A 358 -2.23 5.71 2.73
C THR A 358 -2.59 4.49 1.89
N THR A 359 -3.76 4.49 1.25
CA THR A 359 -4.23 3.40 0.39
C THR A 359 -3.17 2.91 -0.61
N GLU A 360 -2.55 3.82 -1.35
CA GLU A 360 -1.48 3.52 -2.32
C GLU A 360 -0.10 3.89 -1.75
N TRP A 361 0.98 3.39 -2.35
CA TRP A 361 2.38 3.60 -1.91
C TRP A 361 3.15 4.66 -2.73
N GLU A 362 2.71 4.84 -3.99
CA GLU A 362 3.22 5.67 -5.12
C GLU A 362 4.65 5.39 -5.58
#